data_AF-A0A812VFM0-F1
#
_entry.id   AF-A0A812VFM0-F1
#
_cell.length_a   1.000
_cell.length_b   1.000
_cell.length_c   1.000
_cell.angle_alpha   90.00
_cell.angle_beta   90.00
_cell.angle_gamma   90.00
#
_symmetry.space_group_name_H-M   'P 1'
#
loop_
_entity.id
_entity.type
_entity.pdbx_description
1 polymer ?
#
loop_
_entity_poly.entity_id
_entity_poly.type
_entity_poly.pdbx_seq_one_letter_code
_entity_poly.pdbx_strand_id
1 'polypeptide(L)'
;VGVVHADPHPGNIILTQEDDICLLDFGMVCLVPEHHRTVWAKCVVDLVRRDHGAVLDDLIEIGFFPRECPREEMLPVLSKIWDQLVECGSDITKRKSAVQLLYSEILTLVRRFEFALPDYYVALVRALLTLEGMALAADCNFDIFE
;
A
#
# COMPACT_ATOMS: atom_id res chain seq x y z
N VAL A 1 -10.50 5.61 -14.85
CA VAL A 1 -11.13 6.50 -13.83
C VAL A 1 -10.36 6.30 -12.52
N GLY A 2 -10.01 7.36 -11.79
CA GLY A 2 -9.25 7.28 -10.53
C GLY A 2 -10.16 7.33 -9.32
N VAL A 3 -11.17 6.46 -9.27
CA VAL A 3 -12.22 6.46 -8.24
C VAL A 3 -12.12 5.15 -7.48
N VAL A 4 -12.09 5.21 -6.15
CA VAL A 4 -12.06 4.04 -5.28
C VAL A 4 -13.24 4.09 -4.32
N HIS A 5 -13.96 2.99 -4.23
CA HIS A 5 -14.90 2.76 -3.15
C HIS A 5 -14.12 2.50 -1.85
N ALA A 6 -14.04 3.48 -0.97
CA ALA A 6 -13.16 3.47 0.20
C ALA A 6 -13.70 2.63 1.37
N ASP A 7 -14.96 2.17 1.29
CA ASP A 7 -15.58 1.33 2.33
C ASP A 7 -16.47 0.21 1.75
N PRO A 8 -15.87 -0.77 1.06
CA PRO A 8 -16.61 -1.85 0.41
C PRO A 8 -17.05 -2.92 1.44
N HIS A 9 -17.73 -2.51 2.52
CA HIS A 9 -18.16 -3.42 3.56
C HIS A 9 -19.26 -4.38 3.05
N PRO A 10 -19.46 -5.55 3.68
CA PRO A 10 -20.42 -6.55 3.21
C PRO A 10 -21.84 -6.02 2.97
N GLY A 11 -22.31 -5.13 3.85
CA GLY A 11 -23.64 -4.51 3.70
C GLY A 11 -23.82 -3.61 2.48
N ASN A 12 -22.74 -3.22 1.79
CA ASN A 12 -22.76 -2.37 0.59
C ASN A 12 -22.64 -3.17 -0.69
N ILE A 13 -22.50 -4.51 -0.60
CA ILE A 13 -22.23 -5.39 -1.72
C ILE A 13 -23.27 -6.52 -1.71
N ILE A 14 -24.01 -6.68 -2.81
CA ILE A 14 -24.96 -7.78 -3.00
C ILE A 14 -24.64 -8.51 -4.30
N LEU A 15 -24.72 -9.84 -4.27
CA LEU A 15 -24.74 -10.66 -5.48
C LEU A 15 -26.17 -10.68 -6.05
N THR A 16 -26.34 -10.26 -7.30
CA THR A 16 -27.65 -10.29 -7.97
C THR A 16 -28.03 -11.71 -8.36
N GLN A 17 -29.28 -11.89 -8.83
CA GLN A 17 -29.72 -13.18 -9.36
C GLN A 17 -29.06 -13.53 -10.70
N GLU A 18 -28.44 -12.54 -11.37
CA GLU A 18 -27.65 -12.72 -12.59
C GLU A 18 -26.15 -12.92 -12.33
N ASP A 19 -25.75 -13.21 -11.09
CA ASP A 19 -24.35 -13.36 -10.64
C ASP A 19 -23.49 -12.08 -10.78
N ASP A 20 -24.11 -10.90 -10.86
CA ASP A 20 -23.42 -9.61 -10.85
C ASP A 20 -23.18 -9.08 -9.43
N ILE A 21 -22.12 -8.29 -9.26
CA ILE A 21 -21.87 -7.55 -8.02
C ILE A 21 -22.57 -6.19 -8.09
N CYS A 22 -23.50 -5.95 -7.17
CA CYS A 22 -24.21 -4.68 -7.01
C CYS A 22 -23.68 -3.90 -5.79
N LEU A 23 -23.28 -2.64 -6.01
CA LEU A 23 -22.86 -1.71 -4.96
C LEU A 23 -24.03 -0.82 -4.54
N LEU A 24 -24.29 -0.71 -3.24
CA LEU A 24 -25.47 -0.01 -2.71
C LEU A 24 -25.20 1.42 -2.22
N ASP A 25 -24.03 1.65 -1.63
CA ASP A 25 -23.65 2.93 -1.03
C ASP A 25 -22.44 3.51 -1.76
N PHE A 26 -22.36 4.82 -1.87
CA PHE A 26 -21.22 5.56 -2.42
C PHE A 26 -20.82 6.74 -1.53
N GLY A 27 -21.22 6.73 -0.26
CA GLY A 27 -20.94 7.78 0.72
C GLY A 27 -19.46 7.92 1.09
N MET A 28 -18.66 6.86 0.88
CA MET A 28 -17.21 6.88 1.04
C MET A 28 -16.50 6.49 -0.25
N VAL A 29 -16.26 7.50 -1.08
CA VAL A 29 -15.53 7.38 -2.34
C VAL A 29 -14.31 8.30 -2.32
N CYS A 30 -13.16 7.76 -2.70
CA CYS A 30 -11.92 8.52 -2.80
C CYS A 30 -11.56 8.75 -4.28
N LEU A 31 -11.11 9.97 -4.59
CA LEU A 31 -10.51 10.29 -5.87
C LEU A 31 -8.99 10.22 -5.75
N VAL A 32 -8.37 9.38 -6.56
CA VAL A 32 -6.91 9.31 -6.71
C VAL A 32 -6.52 10.13 -7.93
N PRO A 33 -5.79 11.25 -7.76
CA PRO A 33 -5.35 12.10 -8.86
C PRO A 33 -4.61 11.28 -9.93
N GLU A 34 -4.79 11.63 -11.20
CA GLU A 34 -4.10 10.94 -12.31
C GLU A 34 -2.59 10.92 -12.13
N HIS A 35 -2.02 12.06 -11.72
CA HIS A 35 -0.62 12.17 -11.41
C HIS A 35 -0.16 11.14 -10.38
N HIS A 36 -0.88 10.99 -9.26
CA HIS A 36 -0.53 10.01 -8.23
C HIS A 36 -0.62 8.58 -8.77
N ARG A 37 -1.61 8.27 -9.61
CA ARG A 37 -1.74 6.94 -10.24
C ARG A 37 -0.53 6.63 -11.12
N THR A 38 -0.05 7.61 -11.89
CA THR A 38 1.14 7.46 -12.73
C THR A 38 2.40 7.26 -11.89
N VAL A 39 2.58 8.05 -10.82
CA VAL A 39 3.74 7.92 -9.93
C VAL A 39 3.71 6.60 -9.16
N TRP A 40 2.54 6.12 -8.74
CA TRP A 40 2.40 4.79 -8.15
C TRP A 40 2.84 3.68 -9.11
N ALA A 41 2.39 3.73 -10.36
CA ALA A 41 2.79 2.75 -11.37
C ALA A 41 4.30 2.81 -11.66
N LYS A 42 4.87 4.03 -11.71
CA LYS A 42 6.31 4.26 -11.83
C LYS A 42 7.08 3.69 -10.63
N CYS A 43 6.61 3.94 -9.41
CA CYS A 43 7.21 3.45 -8.18
C CYS A 43 7.32 1.93 -8.17
N VAL A 44 6.30 1.20 -8.64
CA VAL A 44 6.36 -0.26 -8.81
C VAL A 44 7.44 -0.69 -9.81
N VAL A 45 7.57 0.02 -10.94
CA VAL A 45 8.62 -0.26 -11.93
C VAL A 45 10.01 -0.03 -11.35
N ASP A 46 10.20 1.08 -10.65
CA ASP A 46 11.48 1.44 -10.04
C ASP A 46 11.82 0.49 -8.88
N LEU A 47 10.80 -0.04 -8.20
CA LEU A 47 10.91 -1.13 -7.24
C LEU A 47 11.52 -2.38 -7.84
N VAL A 48 10.95 -2.83 -8.97
CA VAL A 48 11.38 -4.05 -9.66
C VAL A 48 12.80 -3.90 -10.19
N ARG A 49 13.18 -2.68 -10.60
CA ARG A 49 14.54 -2.33 -11.01
C ARG A 49 15.53 -2.20 -9.85
N ARG A 50 15.05 -2.21 -8.60
CA ARG A 50 15.84 -1.94 -7.39
C ARG A 50 16.52 -0.56 -7.42
N ASP A 51 15.88 0.42 -8.08
CA ASP A 51 16.35 1.80 -8.07
C ASP A 51 15.81 2.50 -6.82
N HIS A 52 16.49 2.32 -5.69
CA HIS A 52 16.05 2.87 -4.41
C HIS A 52 16.01 4.40 -4.41
N GLY A 53 16.82 5.06 -5.24
CA GLY A 53 16.79 6.51 -5.39
C GLY A 53 15.50 6.96 -6.06
N ALA A 54 15.15 6.35 -7.18
CA ALA A 54 13.90 6.64 -7.88
C ALA A 54 12.66 6.30 -7.04
N VAL A 55 12.68 5.19 -6.30
CA VAL A 55 11.59 4.82 -5.36
C VAL A 55 11.44 5.89 -4.28
N LEU A 56 12.53 6.40 -3.73
CA LEU A 56 12.45 7.46 -2.73
C LEU A 56 11.84 8.75 -3.32
N ASP A 57 12.26 9.11 -4.53
CA ASP A 57 11.75 10.28 -5.24
C ASP A 57 10.25 10.17 -5.47
N ASP A 58 9.79 8.99 -5.89
CA ASP A 58 8.38 8.71 -6.07
C ASP A 58 7.62 8.83 -4.74
N LEU A 59 8.11 8.22 -3.65
CA LEU A 59 7.46 8.28 -2.33
C LEU A 59 7.33 9.73 -1.80
N ILE A 60 8.32 10.59 -2.05
CA ILE A 60 8.23 12.03 -1.76
C ILE A 60 7.15 12.69 -2.63
N GLU A 61 7.12 12.39 -3.93
CA GLU A 61 6.18 12.95 -4.89
C GLU A 61 4.72 12.61 -4.57
N ILE A 62 4.45 11.39 -4.11
CA ILE A 62 3.10 10.93 -3.69
C ILE A 62 2.76 11.19 -2.22
N GLY A 63 3.62 11.89 -1.49
CA GLY A 63 3.32 12.48 -0.18
C GLY A 63 3.61 11.59 1.03
N PHE A 64 4.44 10.56 0.89
CA PHE A 64 4.84 9.71 2.02
C PHE A 64 5.92 10.34 2.90
N PHE A 65 6.69 11.28 2.34
CA PHE A 65 7.74 12.02 3.03
C PHE A 65 7.68 13.52 2.65
N PRO A 66 8.14 14.42 3.53
CA PRO A 66 8.32 15.84 3.18
C PRO A 66 9.33 16.02 2.04
N ARG A 67 9.20 17.10 1.26
CA ARG A 67 10.10 17.39 0.13
C ARG A 67 11.52 17.71 0.59
N GLU A 68 11.65 18.26 1.80
CA GLU A 68 12.89 18.71 2.41
C GLU A 68 13.59 17.61 3.22
N CYS A 69 13.11 16.36 3.16
CA CYS A 69 13.70 15.25 3.90
C CYS A 69 15.19 15.04 3.53
N PRO A 70 16.05 14.64 4.50
CA PRO A 70 17.48 14.44 4.27
C PRO A 70 17.73 13.14 3.47
N ARG A 71 17.68 13.25 2.15
CA ARG A 71 17.78 12.13 1.20
C ARG A 71 18.99 11.23 1.42
N GLU A 72 20.17 11.81 1.64
CA GLU A 72 21.42 11.06 1.84
C GLU A 72 21.37 10.15 3.08
N GLU A 73 20.63 10.56 4.11
CA GLU A 73 20.46 9.79 5.34
C GLU A 73 19.35 8.74 5.23
N MET A 74 18.32 9.03 4.44
CA MET A 74 17.15 8.18 4.30
C MET A 74 17.38 7.03 3.32
N LEU A 75 18.09 7.27 2.23
CA LEU A 75 18.31 6.28 1.18
C LEU A 75 18.90 4.95 1.70
N PRO A 76 19.91 4.94 2.60
CA PRO A 76 20.41 3.70 3.19
C PRO A 76 19.37 2.97 4.05
N VAL A 77 18.55 3.71 4.80
CA VAL A 77 17.51 3.14 5.67
C VAL A 77 16.40 2.51 4.83
N LEU A 78 15.94 3.22 3.79
CA LEU A 78 14.93 2.75 2.88
C LEU A 78 15.41 1.51 2.10
N SER A 79 16.64 1.54 1.57
CA SER A 79 17.23 0.41 0.83
C SER A 79 17.29 -0.85 1.70
N LYS A 80 17.74 -0.72 2.96
CA LYS A 80 17.79 -1.84 3.90
C LYS A 80 16.42 -2.48 4.17
N ILE A 81 15.40 -1.65 4.38
CA ILE A 81 14.02 -2.15 4.55
C ILE A 81 13.57 -2.90 3.30
N TRP A 82 13.88 -2.34 2.13
CA TRP A 82 13.41 -2.87 0.87
C TRP A 82 14.06 -4.19 0.46
N ASP A 83 15.39 -4.28 0.57
CA ASP A 83 16.13 -5.51 0.26
C ASP A 83 15.64 -6.67 1.14
N GLN A 84 15.42 -6.40 2.43
CA GLN A 84 14.91 -7.38 3.37
C GLN A 84 13.48 -7.82 3.04
N LEU A 85 12.62 -6.92 2.58
CA LEU A 85 11.25 -7.25 2.13
C LEU A 85 11.27 -8.11 0.86
N VAL A 86 12.14 -7.79 -0.09
CA VAL A 86 12.32 -8.57 -1.34
C VAL A 86 12.82 -9.98 -1.04
N GLU A 87 13.77 -10.14 -0.12
CA GLU A 87 14.28 -11.45 0.31
C GLU A 87 13.18 -12.34 0.94
N CYS A 88 12.18 -11.73 1.58
CA CYS A 88 11.09 -12.47 2.20
C CYS A 88 10.06 -13.03 1.20
N GLY A 89 9.95 -12.45 0.00
CA GLY A 89 8.98 -12.87 -1.01
C GLY A 89 7.53 -12.76 -0.53
N SER A 90 6.68 -13.74 -0.88
CA SER A 90 5.27 -13.85 -0.45
C SER A 90 5.06 -14.52 0.90
N ASP A 91 6.10 -15.06 1.52
CA ASP A 91 5.99 -15.82 2.77
C ASP A 91 5.64 -14.91 3.96
N ILE A 92 4.40 -15.05 4.45
CA ILE A 92 3.85 -14.26 5.56
C ILE A 92 4.69 -14.40 6.84
N THR A 93 5.25 -15.59 7.11
CA THR A 93 6.04 -15.85 8.32
C THR A 93 7.39 -15.13 8.24
N LYS A 94 8.01 -15.13 7.06
CA LYS A 94 9.25 -14.39 6.81
C LYS A 94 9.02 -12.89 6.86
N ARG A 95 7.94 -12.39 6.26
CA ARG A 95 7.55 -10.97 6.33
C ARG A 95 7.34 -10.49 7.77
N LYS A 96 6.63 -11.27 8.60
CA LYS A 96 6.46 -10.95 10.04
C LYS A 96 7.81 -10.85 10.76
N SER A 97 8.71 -11.79 10.50
CA SER A 97 10.05 -11.80 11.08
C SER A 97 10.89 -10.60 10.60
N ALA A 98 10.80 -10.25 9.31
CA ALA A 98 11.48 -9.09 8.75
C ALA A 98 11.00 -7.77 9.36
N VAL A 99 9.69 -7.60 9.56
CA VAL A 99 9.16 -6.40 10.24
C VAL A 99 9.73 -6.27 11.65
N GLN A 100 9.86 -7.38 12.39
CA GLN A 100 10.48 -7.36 13.72
C GLN A 100 11.97 -6.99 13.65
N LEU A 101 12.70 -7.52 12.66
CA LEU A 101 14.12 -7.23 12.45
C LEU A 101 14.37 -5.76 12.06
N LEU A 102 13.46 -5.17 11.28
CA LEU A 102 13.55 -3.81 10.74
C LEU A 102 12.85 -2.76 11.62
N TYR A 103 12.43 -3.13 12.83
CA TYR A 103 11.62 -2.25 13.68
C TYR A 103 12.31 -0.91 13.97
N SER A 104 13.63 -0.91 14.19
CA SER A 104 14.42 0.31 14.39
C SER A 104 14.43 1.23 13.17
N GLU A 105 14.56 0.66 11.98
CA GLU A 105 14.60 1.37 10.71
C GLU A 105 13.24 1.98 10.40
N ILE A 106 12.15 1.22 10.59
CA ILE A 106 10.78 1.71 10.42
C ILE A 106 10.51 2.86 11.40
N LEU A 107 10.90 2.73 12.67
CA LEU A 107 10.77 3.82 13.63
C LEU A 107 11.59 5.05 13.24
N THR A 108 12.75 4.85 12.60
CA THR A 108 13.56 5.94 12.07
C THR A 108 12.83 6.65 10.93
N LEU A 109 12.21 5.91 9.99
CA LEU A 109 11.38 6.51 8.94
C LEU A 109 10.26 7.39 9.53
N VAL A 110 9.54 6.87 10.53
CA VAL A 110 8.41 7.57 11.15
C VAL A 110 8.86 8.80 11.96
N ARG A 111 9.88 8.66 12.81
CA ARG A 111 10.24 9.70 13.77
C ARG A 111 11.23 10.73 13.25
N ARG A 112 12.17 10.32 12.39
CA ARG A 112 13.25 11.18 11.90
C ARG A 112 12.95 11.75 10.53
N PHE A 113 12.35 10.95 9.65
CA PHE A 113 12.05 11.38 8.27
C PHE A 113 10.59 11.75 8.07
N GLU A 114 9.82 11.83 9.17
CA GLU A 114 8.42 12.29 9.17
C GLU A 114 7.54 11.52 8.17
N PHE A 115 7.75 10.20 8.09
CA PHE A 115 6.90 9.33 7.27
C PHE A 115 5.43 9.50 7.67
N ALA A 116 4.58 9.79 6.68
CA ALA A 116 3.15 9.93 6.84
C ALA A 116 2.42 9.12 5.79
N LEU A 117 1.25 8.60 6.14
CA LEU A 117 0.36 7.95 5.17
C LEU A 117 -0.57 9.01 4.57
N PRO A 118 -0.56 9.24 3.25
CA PRO A 118 -1.53 10.12 2.62
C PRO A 118 -2.96 9.63 2.81
N ASP A 119 -3.93 10.55 2.97
CA ASP A 119 -5.35 10.20 3.22
C ASP A 119 -5.93 9.25 2.15
N TYR A 120 -5.62 9.51 0.88
CA TYR A 120 -6.08 8.67 -0.22
C TYR A 120 -5.52 7.23 -0.10
N TYR A 121 -4.30 7.08 0.41
CA TYR A 121 -3.68 5.78 0.60
C TYR A 121 -4.28 5.03 1.79
N VAL A 122 -4.60 5.74 2.88
CA VAL A 122 -5.33 5.16 4.02
C VAL A 122 -6.69 4.61 3.57
N ALA A 123 -7.41 5.35 2.71
CA ALA A 123 -8.66 4.90 2.12
C ALA A 123 -8.49 3.65 1.24
N LEU A 124 -7.45 3.61 0.39
CA LEU A 124 -7.11 2.44 -0.43
C LEU A 124 -6.84 1.20 0.43
N VAL A 125 -5.96 1.30 1.42
CA VAL A 125 -5.57 0.18 2.28
C VAL A 125 -6.77 -0.33 3.08
N ARG A 126 -7.60 0.58 3.60
CA ARG A 126 -8.84 0.19 4.30
C ARG A 126 -9.76 -0.62 3.39
N ALA A 127 -9.99 -0.16 2.16
CA ALA A 127 -10.83 -0.87 1.22
C ALA A 127 -10.29 -2.28 0.90
N LEU A 128 -8.97 -2.40 0.67
CA LEU A 128 -8.32 -3.68 0.40
C LEU A 128 -8.44 -4.65 1.59
N LEU A 129 -8.16 -4.19 2.81
CA LEU A 129 -8.28 -5.02 4.01
C LEU A 129 -9.71 -5.49 4.26
N THR A 130 -10.71 -4.64 4.00
CA THR A 130 -12.12 -5.02 4.10
C THR A 130 -12.47 -6.10 3.08
N LEU A 131 -12.03 -5.95 1.82
CA LEU A 131 -12.26 -6.94 0.76
C LEU A 131 -11.55 -8.26 1.05
N GLU A 132 -10.30 -8.22 1.51
CA GLU A 132 -9.54 -9.41 1.90
C GLU A 132 -10.22 -10.13 3.06
N GLY A 133 -10.68 -9.40 4.08
CA GLY A 133 -11.43 -9.97 5.19
C GLY A 133 -12.74 -10.63 4.76
N MET A 134 -13.44 -10.06 3.77
CA MET A 134 -14.63 -10.68 3.17
C MET A 134 -14.29 -11.95 2.41
N ALA A 135 -13.24 -11.92 1.58
CA ALA A 135 -12.81 -13.08 0.81
C ALA A 135 -12.39 -14.23 1.73
N LEU A 136 -11.62 -13.95 2.78
CA LEU A 136 -11.20 -14.93 3.79
C LEU A 136 -12.38 -15.49 4.61
N ALA A 137 -13.44 -14.71 4.81
CA ALA A 137 -14.65 -15.19 5.47
C ALA A 137 -15.46 -16.16 4.58
N ALA A 138 -15.36 -16.01 3.25
CA ALA A 138 -16.01 -16.88 2.27
C ALA A 138 -15.17 -18.12 1.95
N ASP A 139 -13.86 -17.97 1.78
CA ASP A 139 -12.88 -19.02 1.55
C ASP A 139 -11.65 -18.80 2.45
N CYS A 140 -11.47 -19.69 3.42
CA CYS A 140 -10.37 -19.58 4.39
C CYS A 140 -8.98 -19.79 3.78
N ASN A 141 -8.89 -20.30 2.55
CA ASN A 141 -7.63 -20.47 1.82
C ASN A 141 -7.42 -19.38 0.75
N PHE A 142 -8.27 -18.36 0.70
CA PHE A 142 -8.11 -17.27 -0.25
C PHE A 142 -6.72 -16.60 -0.10
N ASP A 143 -5.99 -16.51 -1.22
CA ASP A 143 -4.74 -15.76 -1.32
C ASP A 143 -4.88 -14.71 -2.44
N ILE A 144 -4.70 -13.43 -2.10
CA ILE A 144 -4.78 -12.31 -3.04
C ILE A 144 -3.65 -12.32 -4.09
N PHE A 145 -2.60 -13.13 -3.87
CA PHE A 145 -1.42 -13.22 -4.74
C PHE A 145 -1.35 -14.53 -5.56
N GLU A 146 -2.28 -15.47 -5.39
CA GLU A 146 -2.46 -16.63 -6.30
C GLU A 146 -3.31 -16.27 -7.53
#